data_AF-A0A1F9QK15-F1
#
_entry.id   AF-A0A1F9QK15-F1
#
_cell.length_a   1.000
_cell.length_b   1.000
_cell.length_c   1.000
_cell.angle_alpha   90.00
_cell.angle_beta   90.00
_cell.angle_gamma   90.00
#
_symmetry.space_group_name_H-M   'P 1'
#
loop_
_entity.id
_entity.type
_entity.pdbx_description
1 polymer ?
#
loop_
_entity_poly.entity_id
_entity_poly.type
_entity_poly.pdbx_seq_one_letter_code
_entity_poly.pdbx_strand_id
1 'polypeptide(L)'
;MIMRLKDPNRHEKRHRFPEIEKERKLYRLLFILQKGRRAMRVRELSNEFGVSERSIERDLMVLEGAGFALEQLARGTYRFMDDNLIPARS
;
A
#
# COMPACT_ATOMS: atom_id res chain seq x y z
N MET A 1 18.43 0.90 47.57
CA MET A 1 18.91 0.37 46.28
C MET A 1 17.68 -0.01 45.46
N ILE A 2 17.23 0.86 44.57
CA ILE A 2 15.98 0.67 43.81
C ILE A 2 16.34 -0.06 42.51
N MET A 3 15.96 -1.33 42.38
CA MET A 3 16.13 -2.08 41.15
C MET A 3 15.15 -1.54 40.10
N ARG A 4 15.68 -0.92 39.03
CA ARG A 4 14.92 -0.62 37.81
C ARG A 4 14.51 -1.95 37.19
N LEU A 5 13.24 -2.31 37.36
CA LEU A 5 12.60 -3.33 36.53
C LEU A 5 12.65 -2.83 35.09
N LYS A 6 13.47 -3.50 34.28
CA LYS A 6 13.56 -3.25 32.84
C LYS A 6 12.25 -3.74 32.23
N ASP A 7 11.41 -2.82 31.76
CA ASP A 7 10.17 -3.14 31.03
C ASP A 7 10.46 -4.18 29.93
N PRO A 8 9.97 -5.43 30.04
CA PRO A 8 10.25 -6.47 29.05
C PRO A 8 9.50 -6.24 27.74
N ASN A 9 8.61 -5.24 27.67
CA ASN A 9 7.60 -5.12 26.63
C ASN A 9 7.92 -4.10 25.52
N ARG A 10 9.16 -3.60 25.43
CA ARG A 10 9.50 -2.52 24.49
C ARG A 10 9.69 -2.97 23.03
N HIS A 11 9.71 -4.29 22.76
CA HIS A 11 10.00 -4.83 21.42
C HIS A 11 8.98 -5.85 20.90
N GLU A 12 7.86 -6.09 21.60
CA GLU A 12 6.89 -7.11 21.21
C GLU A 12 5.71 -6.56 20.39
N LYS A 13 6.02 -5.73 19.39
CA LYS A 13 5.13 -5.55 18.24
C LYS A 13 5.83 -6.02 16.95
N ARG A 14 6.49 -7.17 17.03
CA ARG A 14 6.80 -7.92 15.81
C ARG A 14 5.46 -8.32 15.21
N HIS A 15 5.17 -7.78 14.02
CA HIS A 15 3.92 -7.97 13.29
C HIS A 15 3.55 -9.45 13.31
N ARG A 16 2.56 -9.80 14.14
CA ARG A 16 2.23 -11.20 14.45
C ARG A 16 1.69 -11.92 13.20
N PHE A 17 1.28 -11.16 12.17
CA PHE A 17 0.78 -11.64 10.89
C PHE A 17 1.16 -10.67 9.75
N PRO A 18 2.37 -10.79 9.16
CA PRO A 18 2.85 -9.86 8.14
C PRO A 18 1.98 -9.85 6.87
N GLU A 19 1.39 -10.99 6.52
CA GLU A 19 0.48 -11.12 5.36
C GLU A 19 -0.80 -10.29 5.54
N ILE A 20 -1.42 -10.33 6.72
CA ILE A 20 -2.65 -9.57 7.01
C ILE A 20 -2.40 -8.07 6.92
N GLU A 21 -1.23 -7.61 7.35
CA GLU A 21 -0.86 -6.20 7.27
C GLU A 21 -0.59 -5.76 5.84
N LYS A 22 0.02 -6.64 5.03
CA LYS A 22 0.21 -6.43 3.60
C LYS A 22 -1.12 -6.34 2.86
N GLU A 23 -2.06 -7.26 3.13
CA GLU A 23 -3.41 -7.21 2.55
C GLU A 23 -4.14 -5.91 2.94
N ARG A 24 -4.11 -5.54 4.23
CA ARG A 24 -4.71 -4.27 4.70
C ARG A 24 -4.11 -3.06 4.00
N LYS A 25 -2.80 -3.07 3.74
CA LYS A 25 -2.13 -2.00 2.99
C LYS A 25 -2.63 -1.94 1.55
N LEU A 26 -2.73 -3.08 0.87
CA LEU A 26 -3.24 -3.17 -0.51
C LEU A 26 -4.69 -2.67 -0.61
N TYR A 27 -5.56 -3.07 0.32
CA TYR A 27 -6.94 -2.58 0.38
C TYR A 27 -7.02 -1.06 0.59
N ARG A 28 -6.17 -0.49 1.45
CA ARG A 28 -6.11 0.97 1.63
C ARG A 28 -5.58 1.66 0.37
N LEU A 29 -4.55 1.12 -0.28
CA LEU A 29 -3.99 1.68 -1.51
C LEU A 29 -5.06 1.74 -2.60
N LEU A 30 -5.80 0.64 -2.79
CA LEU A 30 -6.97 0.55 -3.66
C LEU A 30 -8.01 1.63 -3.32
N PHE A 31 -8.40 1.74 -2.05
CA PHE A 31 -9.40 2.72 -1.62
C PHE A 31 -8.98 4.16 -1.92
N ILE A 32 -7.74 4.55 -1.62
CA ILE A 32 -7.28 5.93 -1.82
C ILE A 32 -7.23 6.27 -3.32
N LEU A 33 -6.69 5.38 -4.15
CA LEU A 33 -6.65 5.57 -5.60
C LEU A 33 -8.05 5.62 -6.22
N GLN A 34 -9.00 4.81 -5.72
CA GLN A 34 -10.38 4.78 -6.23
C GLN A 34 -11.20 5.98 -5.77
N LYS A 35 -11.18 6.34 -4.48
CA LYS A 35 -11.90 7.50 -3.95
C LYS A 35 -11.35 8.82 -4.49
N GLY A 36 -10.04 8.89 -4.71
CA GLY A 36 -9.40 10.08 -5.23
C GLY A 36 -9.85 10.42 -6.64
N ARG A 37 -10.24 9.41 -7.46
CA ARG A 37 -10.47 9.52 -8.92
C ARG A 37 -9.46 10.42 -9.63
N ARG A 38 -8.24 10.46 -9.10
CA ARG A 38 -7.18 11.36 -9.52
C ARG A 38 -5.89 10.59 -9.58
N ALA A 39 -5.03 11.03 -10.47
CA ALA A 39 -3.67 10.55 -10.51
C ALA A 39 -2.93 10.94 -9.23
N MET A 40 -2.17 9.99 -8.68
CA MET A 40 -1.35 10.18 -7.50
C MET A 40 0.10 9.81 -7.79
N ARG A 41 1.02 10.58 -7.21
CA ARG A 41 2.45 10.28 -7.31
C ARG A 41 2.81 9.15 -6.35
N VAL A 42 3.71 8.28 -6.78
CA VAL A 42 4.31 7.23 -5.94
C VAL A 42 4.91 7.83 -4.66
N ARG A 43 5.50 9.02 -4.76
CA ARG A 43 6.02 9.76 -3.60
C ARG A 43 4.93 10.16 -2.59
N GLU A 44 3.75 10.57 -3.06
CA GLU A 44 2.64 10.93 -2.18
C GLU A 44 2.14 9.69 -1.43
N LEU A 45 1.97 8.59 -2.14
CA LEU A 45 1.63 7.27 -1.58
C LEU A 45 2.69 6.79 -0.59
N SER A 46 3.97 6.93 -0.94
CA SER A 46 5.09 6.54 -0.08
C SER A 46 5.03 7.25 1.28
N ASN A 47 4.76 8.56 1.27
CA ASN A 47 4.59 9.36 2.48
C ASN A 47 3.34 8.95 3.28
N GLU A 48 2.21 8.76 2.60
CA GLU A 48 0.93 8.36 3.23
C GLU A 48 1.04 7.01 3.96
N PHE A 49 1.72 6.05 3.34
CA PHE A 49 1.86 4.70 3.88
C PHE A 49 3.10 4.50 4.77
N GLY A 50 4.00 5.49 4.86
CA GLY A 50 5.25 5.38 5.62
C GLY A 50 6.19 4.28 5.11
N VAL A 51 6.21 4.03 3.80
CA VAL A 51 7.02 2.99 3.14
C VAL A 51 7.83 3.57 1.99
N SER A 52 8.83 2.84 1.49
CA SER A 52 9.61 3.30 0.34
C SER A 52 8.81 3.36 -0.96
N GLU A 53 9.18 4.26 -1.87
CA GLU A 53 8.60 4.35 -3.22
C GLU A 53 8.63 3.00 -3.96
N ARG A 54 9.75 2.27 -3.90
CA ARG A 54 9.87 0.90 -4.43
C ARG A 54 8.86 -0.09 -3.85
N SER A 55 8.43 0.10 -2.60
CA SER A 55 7.40 -0.76 -2.00
C SER A 55 6.02 -0.42 -2.52
N ILE A 56 5.72 0.87 -2.74
CA ILE A 56 4.50 1.29 -3.43
C ILE A 56 4.48 0.77 -4.87
N GLU A 57 5.57 0.89 -5.61
CA GLU A 57 5.66 0.37 -6.98
C GLU A 57 5.40 -1.15 -7.04
N ARG A 58 5.96 -1.92 -6.09
CA ARG A 58 5.64 -3.35 -5.96
C ARG A 58 4.18 -3.61 -5.64
N ASP A 59 3.58 -2.85 -4.74
CA ASP A 59 2.18 -3.00 -4.40
C ASP A 59 1.26 -2.64 -5.59
N LEU A 60 1.62 -1.63 -6.38
CA LEU A 60 0.93 -1.30 -7.63
C LEU A 60 1.02 -2.43 -8.66
N MET A 61 2.21 -3.04 -8.83
CA MET A 61 2.37 -4.23 -9.69
C MET A 61 1.54 -5.42 -9.21
N VAL A 62 1.39 -5.60 -7.89
CA VAL A 62 0.51 -6.64 -7.33
C VAL A 62 -0.95 -6.37 -7.66
N LEU A 63 -1.40 -5.10 -7.58
CA LEU A 63 -2.77 -4.73 -7.96
C LEU A 63 -3.00 -4.91 -9.47
N GLU A 64 -2.06 -4.50 -10.32
CA GLU A 64 -2.13 -4.72 -11.76
C GLU A 64 -2.21 -6.22 -12.10
N GLY A 65 -1.36 -7.05 -11.48
CA GLY A 65 -1.39 -8.50 -11.64
C GLY A 65 -2.67 -9.16 -11.09
N ALA A 66 -3.38 -8.52 -10.16
CA ALA A 66 -4.69 -8.95 -9.69
C ALA A 66 -5.85 -8.52 -10.61
N GLY A 67 -5.55 -7.84 -11.72
CA GLY A 67 -6.52 -7.43 -12.73
C GLY A 67 -7.10 -6.03 -12.55
N PHE A 68 -6.54 -5.20 -11.65
CA PHE A 68 -6.94 -3.80 -11.54
C PHE A 68 -6.25 -2.97 -12.63
N ALA A 69 -7.03 -2.27 -13.45
CA ALA A 69 -6.50 -1.45 -14.54
C ALA A 69 -5.87 -0.15 -14.01
N LEU A 70 -4.56 -0.15 -13.82
CA LEU A 70 -3.76 1.01 -13.47
C LEU A 70 -3.18 1.65 -14.73
N GLU A 71 -3.34 2.97 -14.86
CA GLU A 71 -2.72 3.76 -15.92
C GLU A 71 -1.59 4.60 -15.34
N GLN A 72 -0.41 4.51 -15.95
CA GLN A 72 0.70 5.41 -15.65
C GLN A 72 0.65 6.63 -16.58
N LEU A 73 0.22 7.78 -16.05
CA LEU A 73 0.14 9.03 -16.83
C LEU A 73 1.50 9.69 -17.04
N ALA A 74 2.41 9.50 -16.10
CA ALA A 74 3.77 10.00 -16.12
C ALA A 74 4.64 9.14 -15.22
N ARG A 75 5.97 9.27 -15.32
CA ARG A 75 6.90 8.53 -14.46
C ARG A 75 6.53 8.72 -12.98
N GLY A 76 6.23 7.60 -12.31
CA GLY A 76 5.86 7.58 -10.90
C GLY A 76 4.51 8.25 -10.59
N THR A 77 3.59 8.38 -11.56
CA THR A 77 2.25 8.93 -11.37
C THR A 77 1.20 7.96 -11.92
N TYR A 78 0.29 7.49 -11.06
CA TYR A 78 -0.66 6.42 -11.37
C TYR A 78 -2.11 6.82 -11.06
N ARG A 79 -3.06 6.31 -11.84
CA ARG A 79 -4.51 6.37 -11.59
C ARG A 79 -5.15 5.01 -11.90
N PHE A 80 -6.34 4.76 -11.36
CA PHE A 80 -7.21 3.72 -11.94
C PHE A 80 -7.85 4.23 -13.24
N MET A 81 -8.02 3.35 -14.21
CA MET A 81 -8.89 3.61 -15.35
C MET A 81 -10.35 3.53 -14.87
N ASP A 82 -11.16 4.54 -15.20
CA ASP A 82 -12.47 4.82 -14.58
C ASP A 82 -13.48 3.67 -14.67
N ASP A 83 -13.29 2.69 -15.57
CA ASP A 83 -14.33 1.72 -15.93
C ASP A 83 -14.07 0.25 -15.57
N ASN A 84 -12.87 -0.15 -15.15
CA ASN A 84 -12.59 -1.57 -14.88
C ASN A 84 -12.68 -1.89 -13.38
N LEU A 85 -13.91 -2.02 -12.91
CA LEU A 85 -14.27 -2.56 -11.59
C LEU A 85 -14.24 -4.10 -11.54
N ILE A 86 -13.81 -4.78 -12.60
CA ILE A 86 -13.75 -6.24 -12.71
C ILE A 86 -12.46 -6.62 -13.44
N PRO A 87 -11.73 -7.68 -13.02
CA PRO A 87 -10.64 -8.22 -13.82
C PRO A 87 -11.16 -8.51 -15.22
N ALA A 88 -10.52 -7.96 -16.26
CA ALA A 88 -10.80 -8.34 -17.64
C ALA A 88 -10.62 -9.86 -17.73
N ARG A 89 -11.73 -10.60 -17.72
CA ARG A 89 -11.70 -12.03 -18.01
C ARG A 89 -11.23 -12.14 -19.45
N SER A 90 -10.06 -12.75 -19.65
CA SER A 90 -9.70 -13.37 -20.94
C SER A 90 -10.69 -14.46 -21.28
#